data_AF-A0A2X1KCT9-F1
#
_entry.id   AF-A0A2X1KCT9-F1
#
_cell.length_a   1.000
_cell.length_b   1.000
_cell.length_c   1.000
_cell.angle_alpha   90.00
_cell.angle_beta   90.00
_cell.angle_gamma   90.00
#
_symmetry.space_group_name_H-M   'P 1'
#
loop_
_entity.id
_entity.type
_entity.pdbx_description
1 polymer ?
#
loop_
_entity_poly.entity_id
_entity_poly.type
_entity_poly.pdbx_seq_one_letter_code
_entity_poly.pdbx_strand_id
1 'polypeptide(L)'
;MVAKDYIDESTGELICAANMELSLDLLAKLSQSGHKRIETLFTNDLDHGPYISETLRVDPTNDRLSALVEIYRMMRPGEPPTREAAESLFENLFFSEDRYDLSAVGRMKFNRSLLREEIEGSGILSKDDIIDVMKKLIDIRNGKGEVDDIDHLGNRRIRSVGEMAENQFRVGLVRVERAVKERLSLGDLDTLMPQDMINAKPISAAVKRVLRFQPAVSVYGPETTRCLRLRTNVVSPHSAQAV
;
A
#
# COMPACT_ATOMS: atom_id res chain seq x y z
N MET A 1 -29.60 12.09 -4.56
CA MET A 1 -29.24 12.28 -3.13
C MET A 1 -28.53 13.60 -2.95
N VAL A 2 -28.54 14.18 -1.75
CA VAL A 2 -27.91 15.48 -1.46
C VAL A 2 -26.38 15.32 -1.40
N ALA A 3 -25.64 16.24 -2.02
CA ALA A 3 -24.18 16.16 -2.09
C ALA A 3 -23.45 16.70 -0.83
N LYS A 4 -24.08 17.63 -0.10
CA LYS A 4 -23.49 18.31 1.06
C LYS A 4 -24.53 18.56 2.15
N ASP A 5 -24.05 18.89 3.35
CA ASP A 5 -24.89 19.30 4.46
C ASP A 5 -25.57 20.65 4.16
N TYR A 6 -26.87 20.75 4.44
CA TYR A 6 -27.62 22.00 4.36
C TYR A 6 -28.13 22.39 5.75
N ILE A 7 -27.73 23.57 6.18
CA ILE A 7 -28.15 24.20 7.44
C ILE A 7 -29.13 25.33 7.15
N ASP A 8 -30.05 25.57 8.08
CA ASP A 8 -30.86 26.78 8.09
C ASP A 8 -30.06 27.92 8.72
N GLU A 9 -29.85 29.01 7.98
CA GLU A 9 -29.09 30.17 8.47
C GLU A 9 -29.83 30.91 9.60
N SER A 10 -31.16 30.75 9.71
CA SER A 10 -31.96 31.46 10.71
C SER A 10 -31.94 30.80 12.08
N THR A 11 -31.96 29.46 12.10
CA THR A 11 -32.04 28.65 13.33
C THR A 11 -30.71 27.97 13.68
N GLY A 12 -29.82 27.80 12.70
CA GLY A 12 -28.58 27.04 12.84
C GLY A 12 -28.79 25.53 12.85
N GLU A 13 -30.01 25.04 12.59
CA GLU A 13 -30.33 23.62 12.59
C GLU A 13 -29.97 22.96 11.23
N LEU A 14 -29.56 21.69 11.28
CA LEU A 14 -29.28 20.89 10.09
C LEU A 14 -30.59 20.41 9.46
N ILE A 15 -30.87 20.85 8.23
CA ILE A 15 -32.08 20.48 7.48
C ILE A 15 -31.92 19.08 6.88
N CYS A 16 -30.79 18.84 6.22
CA CYS A 16 -30.44 17.53 5.68
C CYS A 16 -28.92 17.32 5.70
N ALA A 17 -28.53 16.08 6.00
CA ALA A 17 -27.13 15.65 5.96
C ALA A 17 -26.72 15.25 4.53
N ALA A 18 -25.41 15.26 4.27
CA ALA A 18 -24.80 14.74 3.06
C ALA A 18 -25.19 13.27 2.86
N ASN A 19 -25.32 12.86 1.60
CA ASN A 19 -25.73 11.52 1.18
C ASN A 19 -27.18 11.11 1.54
N MET A 20 -28.00 12.03 2.07
CA MET A 20 -29.42 11.77 2.34
C MET A 20 -30.27 11.78 1.06
N GLU A 21 -31.34 10.98 1.04
CA GLU A 21 -32.34 11.00 -0.01
C GLU A 21 -33.20 12.27 0.04
N LEU A 22 -33.53 12.81 -1.15
CA LEU A 22 -34.37 13.99 -1.26
C LEU A 22 -35.85 13.58 -1.29
N SER A 23 -36.58 13.91 -0.23
CA SER A 23 -38.05 13.84 -0.20
C SER A 23 -38.68 15.19 -0.52
N LEU A 24 -39.96 15.19 -0.92
CA LEU A 24 -40.72 16.41 -1.18
C LEU A 24 -40.78 17.33 0.05
N ASP A 25 -40.86 16.74 1.25
CA ASP A 25 -40.88 17.48 2.51
C ASP A 25 -39.55 18.20 2.78
N LEU A 26 -38.42 17.54 2.49
CA LEU A 26 -37.08 18.15 2.62
C LEU A 26 -36.89 19.27 1.60
N LEU A 27 -37.39 19.12 0.37
CA LEU A 27 -37.35 20.18 -0.64
C LEU A 27 -38.18 21.40 -0.22
N ALA A 28 -39.35 21.20 0.38
CA ALA A 28 -40.16 22.30 0.91
C ALA A 28 -39.42 23.05 2.03
N LYS A 29 -38.78 22.32 2.96
CA LYS A 29 -37.96 22.93 4.03
C LYS A 29 -36.77 23.71 3.48
N LEU A 30 -36.03 23.16 2.52
CA LEU A 30 -34.91 23.84 1.87
C LEU A 30 -35.35 25.09 1.10
N SER A 31 -36.53 25.04 0.47
CA SER A 31 -37.10 26.22 -0.21
C SER A 31 -37.52 27.30 0.80
N GLN A 32 -38.07 26.92 1.95
CA GLN A 32 -38.50 27.84 3.01
C GLN A 32 -37.30 28.51 3.70
N SER A 33 -36.20 27.77 3.89
CA SER A 33 -34.95 28.32 4.42
C SER A 33 -34.18 29.18 3.41
N GLY A 34 -34.72 29.39 2.20
CA GLY A 34 -34.15 30.30 1.20
C GLY A 34 -33.03 29.71 0.33
N HIS A 35 -32.79 28.40 0.36
CA HIS A 35 -31.76 27.76 -0.47
C HIS A 35 -32.17 27.72 -1.94
N LYS A 36 -31.52 28.54 -2.78
CA LYS A 36 -31.78 28.60 -4.24
C LYS A 36 -31.00 27.58 -5.05
N ARG A 37 -29.97 26.95 -4.46
CA ARG A 37 -29.07 26.01 -5.12
C ARG A 37 -28.94 24.73 -4.31
N ILE A 38 -29.34 23.62 -4.93
CA ILE A 38 -29.24 22.30 -4.33
C ILE A 38 -28.24 21.47 -5.16
N GLU A 39 -27.16 21.03 -4.52
CA GLU A 39 -26.17 20.15 -5.11
C GLU A 39 -26.60 18.70 -4.86
N THR A 40 -26.68 17.93 -5.94
CA THR A 40 -27.09 16.53 -5.89
C THR A 40 -26.00 15.64 -6.48
N LEU A 41 -25.90 14.42 -5.95
CA LEU A 41 -25.02 13.41 -6.51
C LEU A 41 -25.56 13.00 -7.88
N PHE A 42 -24.70 13.08 -8.90
CA PHE A 42 -25.00 12.58 -10.23
C PHE A 42 -24.79 11.07 -10.26
N THR A 43 -25.88 10.32 -10.07
CA THR A 43 -25.90 8.86 -10.09
C THR A 43 -26.72 8.36 -11.27
N ASN A 44 -26.13 7.49 -12.08
CA ASN A 44 -26.75 6.87 -13.25
C ASN A 44 -26.41 5.38 -13.29
N ASP A 45 -27.36 4.55 -13.71
CA ASP A 45 -27.23 3.09 -13.69
C ASP A 45 -26.22 2.54 -14.72
N LEU A 46 -25.82 3.36 -15.70
CA LEU A 46 -24.85 2.98 -16.73
C LEU A 46 -23.43 3.45 -16.40
N ASP A 47 -23.21 4.77 -16.34
CA ASP A 47 -21.87 5.35 -16.35
C ASP A 47 -21.36 5.82 -14.99
N HIS A 48 -22.25 5.97 -14.00
CA HIS A 48 -21.99 6.61 -12.72
C HIS A 48 -22.78 5.94 -11.58
N GLY A 49 -22.43 4.69 -11.27
CA GLY A 49 -23.12 3.95 -10.21
C GLY A 49 -22.98 4.59 -8.82
N PRO A 50 -24.00 4.48 -7.94
CA PRO A 50 -24.01 5.08 -6.60
C PRO A 50 -23.13 4.34 -5.58
N TYR A 51 -21.97 3.80 -5.96
CA TYR A 51 -21.20 2.87 -5.11
C TYR A 51 -20.75 3.47 -3.78
N ILE A 52 -20.17 4.67 -3.80
CA ILE A 52 -19.70 5.37 -2.59
C ILE A 52 -20.89 5.77 -1.71
N SER A 53 -21.99 6.19 -2.35
CA SER A 53 -23.22 6.58 -1.66
C SER A 53 -23.81 5.42 -0.86
N GLU A 54 -23.92 4.23 -1.46
CA GLU A 54 -24.40 3.03 -0.76
C GLU A 54 -23.40 2.54 0.31
N THR A 55 -22.10 2.65 0.04
CA THR A 55 -21.05 2.28 1.02
C THR A 55 -21.15 3.14 2.28
N LEU A 56 -21.33 4.46 2.13
CA LEU A 56 -21.49 5.40 3.24
C LEU A 56 -22.77 5.17 4.05
N ARG A 57 -23.81 4.54 3.48
CA ARG A 57 -25.02 4.19 4.24
C ARG A 57 -24.82 3.00 5.17
N VAL A 58 -23.93 2.09 4.80
CA VAL A 58 -23.61 0.89 5.59
C VAL A 58 -22.52 1.19 6.61
N ASP A 59 -21.68 2.21 6.35
CA ASP A 59 -20.61 2.63 7.26
C ASP A 59 -21.18 3.13 8.61
N PRO A 60 -20.83 2.49 9.73
CA PRO A 60 -21.26 2.95 11.06
C PRO A 60 -20.43 4.13 11.59
N THR A 61 -19.33 4.50 10.94
CA THR A 61 -18.39 5.51 11.42
C THR A 61 -18.71 6.90 10.85
N ASN A 62 -18.47 7.95 11.67
CA ASN A 62 -18.84 9.34 11.31
C ASN A 62 -17.67 10.32 11.37
N ASP A 63 -16.62 9.96 12.10
CA ASP A 63 -15.46 10.81 12.35
C ASP A 63 -14.16 10.02 12.22
N ARG A 64 -13.04 10.73 11.97
CA ARG A 64 -11.72 10.10 11.78
C ARG A 64 -11.34 9.21 12.96
N LEU A 65 -11.67 9.58 14.20
CA LEU A 65 -11.33 8.75 15.36
C LEU A 65 -12.13 7.45 15.36
N SER A 66 -13.45 7.52 15.14
CA SER A 66 -14.30 6.32 15.03
C SER A 66 -13.81 5.36 13.94
N ALA A 67 -13.43 5.89 12.77
CA ALA A 67 -12.85 5.11 11.68
C ALA A 67 -11.53 4.44 12.06
N LEU A 68 -10.61 5.18 12.70
CA LEU A 68 -9.34 4.64 13.17
C LEU A 68 -9.51 3.55 14.24
N VAL A 69 -10.48 3.73 15.13
CA VAL A 69 -10.83 2.73 16.16
C VAL A 69 -11.33 1.44 15.52
N GLU A 70 -12.15 1.54 14.48
CA GLU A 70 -12.68 0.35 13.79
C GLU A 70 -11.59 -0.38 12.99
N ILE A 71 -10.69 0.37 12.33
CA ILE A 71 -9.48 -0.19 11.70
C ILE A 71 -8.61 -0.92 12.74
N TYR A 72 -8.43 -0.32 13.92
CA TYR A 72 -7.65 -0.93 15.00
C TYR A 72 -8.26 -2.26 15.47
N ARG A 73 -9.59 -2.29 15.69
CA ARG A 73 -10.32 -3.49 16.12
C ARG A 73 -10.24 -4.63 15.12
N MET A 74 -10.31 -4.31 13.82
CA MET A 74 -10.17 -5.29 12.73
C MET A 74 -8.77 -5.91 12.70
N MET A 75 -7.72 -5.10 12.89
CA MET A 75 -6.33 -5.58 12.86
C MET A 75 -5.92 -6.30 14.14
N ARG A 76 -6.47 -5.90 15.30
CA ARG A 76 -6.15 -6.44 16.62
C ARG A 76 -7.43 -6.74 17.41
N PRO A 77 -8.11 -7.87 17.11
CA PRO A 77 -9.32 -8.23 17.82
C PRO A 77 -9.00 -8.54 19.29
N GLY A 78 -9.56 -7.75 20.21
CA GLY A 78 -9.48 -7.99 21.66
C GLY A 78 -8.58 -7.03 22.44
N GLU A 79 -7.78 -6.17 21.79
CA GLU A 79 -7.06 -5.10 22.48
C GLU A 79 -7.93 -3.83 22.59
N PRO A 80 -7.99 -3.16 23.76
CA PRO A 80 -8.76 -1.93 23.90
C PRO A 80 -8.10 -0.82 23.05
N PRO A 81 -8.85 -0.16 22.15
CA PRO A 81 -8.30 0.90 21.31
C PRO A 81 -8.11 2.19 22.12
N THR A 82 -6.90 2.75 22.09
CA THR A 82 -6.65 4.15 22.49
C THR A 82 -6.48 5.01 21.24
N ARG A 83 -6.77 6.31 21.34
CA ARG A 83 -6.66 7.26 20.21
C ARG A 83 -5.25 7.22 19.62
N GLU A 84 -4.24 7.30 20.48
CA GLU A 84 -2.84 7.37 20.11
C GLU A 84 -2.35 6.06 19.48
N ALA A 85 -2.80 4.91 20.00
CA ALA A 85 -2.45 3.62 19.45
C ALA A 85 -3.07 3.39 18.07
N ALA A 86 -4.33 3.81 17.89
CA ALA A 86 -5.03 3.70 16.61
C ALA A 86 -4.40 4.59 15.54
N GLU A 87 -4.10 5.84 15.87
CA GLU A 87 -3.39 6.77 14.97
C GLU A 87 -2.00 6.23 14.62
N SER A 88 -1.21 5.84 15.62
CA SER A 88 0.13 5.30 15.39
C SER A 88 0.10 4.02 14.56
N LEU A 89 -0.88 3.14 14.76
CA LEU A 89 -1.03 1.93 13.94
C LEU A 89 -1.30 2.28 12.48
N PHE A 90 -2.23 3.20 12.22
CA PHE A 90 -2.61 3.59 10.86
C PHE A 90 -1.46 4.29 10.10
N GLU A 91 -0.77 5.23 10.74
CA GLU A 91 0.38 5.91 10.14
C GLU A 91 1.51 4.90 9.81
N ASN A 92 1.75 3.94 10.72
CA ASN A 92 2.76 2.91 10.52
C ASN A 92 2.40 1.85 9.46
N LEU A 93 1.14 1.77 9.01
CA LEU A 93 0.74 0.79 8.00
C LEU A 93 1.13 1.22 6.59
N PHE A 94 0.94 2.50 6.24
CA PHE A 94 1.06 2.97 4.85
C PHE A 94 1.96 4.19 4.66
N PHE A 95 2.18 4.99 5.72
CA PHE A 95 2.83 6.30 5.65
C PHE A 95 4.20 6.34 6.32
N SER A 96 4.65 5.24 6.93
CA SER A 96 5.96 5.13 7.56
C SER A 96 6.98 4.50 6.60
N GLU A 97 8.04 5.25 6.26
CA GLU A 97 9.11 4.81 5.37
C GLU A 97 9.87 3.57 5.89
N ASP A 98 9.97 3.40 7.21
CA ASP A 98 10.62 2.25 7.84
C ASP A 98 9.84 0.95 7.62
N ARG A 99 8.51 1.05 7.50
CA ARG A 99 7.57 -0.08 7.54
C ARG A 99 6.97 -0.37 6.17
N TYR A 100 6.88 0.64 5.32
CA TYR A 100 6.25 0.56 4.01
C TYR A 100 7.17 1.13 2.94
N ASP A 101 7.48 0.32 1.93
CA ASP A 101 8.26 0.73 0.77
C ASP A 101 7.75 0.00 -0.48
N LEU A 102 7.19 0.77 -1.41
CA LEU A 102 6.79 0.31 -2.75
C LEU A 102 7.99 -0.10 -3.62
N SER A 103 9.22 0.29 -3.29
CA SER A 103 10.41 0.25 -4.13
C SER A 103 10.26 1.06 -5.43
N ALA A 104 11.39 1.36 -6.09
CA ALA A 104 11.37 2.09 -7.36
C ALA A 104 10.51 1.41 -8.44
N VAL A 105 10.57 0.08 -8.54
CA VAL A 105 9.79 -0.70 -9.52
C VAL A 105 8.30 -0.69 -9.19
N GLY A 106 7.94 -0.79 -7.90
CA GLY A 106 6.54 -0.75 -7.49
C GLY A 106 5.93 0.64 -7.69
N ARG A 107 6.66 1.71 -7.36
CA ARG A 107 6.21 3.09 -7.64
C ARG A 107 6.04 3.34 -9.14
N MET A 108 7.00 2.92 -9.95
CA MET A 108 6.90 3.01 -11.42
C MET A 108 5.63 2.29 -11.94
N LYS A 109 5.39 1.06 -11.49
CA LYS A 109 4.21 0.29 -11.91
C LYS A 109 2.91 0.93 -11.42
N PHE A 110 2.89 1.39 -10.18
CA PHE A 110 1.74 2.06 -9.58
C PHE A 110 1.34 3.29 -10.38
N ASN A 111 2.30 4.18 -10.66
CA ASN A 111 2.04 5.38 -11.44
C ASN A 111 1.62 5.05 -12.87
N ARG A 112 2.25 4.06 -13.51
CA ARG A 112 1.89 3.63 -14.87
C ARG A 112 0.48 3.04 -14.93
N SER A 113 0.08 2.23 -13.95
CA SER A 113 -1.25 1.63 -13.86
C SER A 113 -2.34 2.70 -13.68
N LEU A 114 -2.04 3.76 -12.92
CA LEU A 114 -2.90 4.93 -12.78
C LEU A 114 -2.78 5.94 -13.93
N LEU A 115 -2.05 5.62 -15.00
CA LEU A 115 -1.83 6.48 -16.17
C LEU A 115 -1.20 7.84 -15.85
N ARG A 116 -0.34 7.90 -14.82
CA ARG A 116 0.45 9.09 -14.48
C ARG A 116 1.72 9.18 -15.32
N GLU A 117 2.19 10.39 -15.58
CA GLU A 117 3.41 10.64 -16.35
C GLU A 117 4.68 10.38 -15.54
N GLU A 118 4.63 10.62 -14.23
CA GLU A 118 5.76 10.47 -13.32
C GLU A 118 6.13 8.99 -13.12
N ILE A 119 7.40 8.65 -13.32
CA ILE A 119 7.91 7.28 -13.20
C ILE A 119 8.48 7.03 -11.78
N GLU A 120 9.01 8.08 -11.17
CA GLU A 120 9.63 8.06 -9.84
C GLU A 120 8.70 8.73 -8.82
N GLY A 121 8.96 8.49 -7.54
CA GLY A 121 8.18 9.05 -6.45
C GLY A 121 8.52 8.43 -5.10
N SER A 122 7.79 8.84 -4.06
CA SER A 122 8.00 8.34 -2.71
C SER A 122 7.72 6.84 -2.56
N GLY A 123 8.45 6.16 -1.67
CA GLY A 123 8.23 4.74 -1.33
C GLY A 123 6.95 4.50 -0.51
N ILE A 124 6.43 5.52 0.17
CA ILE A 124 5.19 5.46 0.97
C ILE A 124 3.96 5.85 0.15
N LEU A 125 2.78 5.38 0.53
CA LEU A 125 1.53 5.78 -0.14
C LEU A 125 1.12 7.20 0.28
N SER A 126 0.50 7.92 -0.65
CA SER A 126 -0.16 9.20 -0.36
C SER A 126 -1.68 9.04 -0.29
N LYS A 127 -2.38 10.07 0.22
CA LYS A 127 -3.85 10.08 0.21
C LYS A 127 -4.39 10.09 -1.21
N ASP A 128 -3.75 10.86 -2.09
CA ASP A 128 -4.12 10.96 -3.50
C ASP A 128 -3.92 9.63 -4.25
N ASP A 129 -2.86 8.88 -3.90
CA ASP A 129 -2.64 7.52 -4.41
C ASP A 129 -3.84 6.60 -4.11
N ILE A 130 -4.32 6.59 -2.87
CA ILE A 130 -5.44 5.75 -2.45
C ILE A 130 -6.73 6.19 -3.16
N ILE A 131 -6.98 7.49 -3.22
CA ILE A 131 -8.17 8.05 -3.89
C ILE A 131 -8.17 7.69 -5.38
N ASP A 132 -7.03 7.79 -6.07
CA ASP A 132 -6.95 7.49 -7.50
C ASP A 132 -7.10 5.99 -7.78
N VAL A 133 -6.59 5.11 -6.89
CA VAL A 133 -6.88 3.67 -6.97
C VAL A 133 -8.38 3.40 -6.82
N MET A 134 -9.05 4.06 -5.86
CA MET A 134 -10.49 3.91 -5.68
C MET A 134 -11.28 4.41 -6.90
N LYS A 135 -10.90 5.55 -7.48
CA LYS A 135 -11.49 6.06 -8.72
C LYS A 135 -11.31 5.07 -9.86
N LYS A 136 -10.09 4.56 -10.06
CA LYS A 136 -9.80 3.58 -11.11
C LYS A 136 -10.62 2.30 -10.95
N LEU A 137 -10.80 1.82 -9.73
CA LEU A 137 -11.66 0.67 -9.45
C LEU A 137 -13.13 0.93 -9.81
N ILE A 138 -13.64 2.11 -9.48
CA ILE A 138 -14.99 2.54 -9.85
C ILE A 138 -15.14 2.67 -11.37
N ASP A 139 -14.13 3.21 -12.06
CA ASP A 139 -14.14 3.35 -13.51
C ASP A 139 -14.20 1.98 -14.19
N ILE A 140 -13.40 1.01 -13.75
CA ILE A 140 -13.47 -0.38 -14.24
C ILE A 140 -14.87 -0.95 -14.00
N ARG A 141 -15.47 -0.70 -12.83
CA ARG A 141 -16.83 -1.17 -12.52
C ARG A 141 -17.90 -0.52 -13.41
N ASN A 142 -17.72 0.73 -13.80
CA ASN A 142 -18.55 1.44 -14.76
C ASN A 142 -18.27 1.03 -16.22
N GLY A 143 -17.43 0.02 -16.47
CA GLY A 143 -17.05 -0.43 -17.81
C GLY A 143 -16.04 0.47 -18.53
N LYS A 144 -15.44 1.44 -17.81
CA LYS A 144 -14.42 2.35 -18.33
C LYS A 144 -13.03 1.84 -17.95
N GLY A 145 -12.54 0.89 -18.72
CA GLY A 145 -11.22 0.29 -18.55
C GLY A 145 -11.25 -1.22 -18.52
N GLU A 146 -10.08 -1.82 -18.60
CA GLU A 146 -9.90 -3.27 -18.61
C GLU A 146 -9.36 -3.76 -17.27
N VAL A 147 -9.68 -5.01 -16.93
CA VAL A 147 -9.10 -5.70 -15.78
C VAL A 147 -7.69 -6.17 -16.15
N ASP A 148 -6.73 -5.94 -15.27
CA ASP A 148 -5.36 -6.39 -15.48
C ASP A 148 -5.25 -7.92 -15.48
N ASP A 149 -4.54 -8.46 -16.47
CA ASP A 149 -4.19 -9.87 -16.51
C ASP A 149 -3.00 -10.17 -15.59
N ILE A 150 -3.21 -11.06 -14.62
CA ILE A 150 -2.20 -11.49 -13.65
C ILE A 150 -1.07 -12.28 -14.35
N ASP A 151 -1.37 -12.96 -15.45
CA ASP A 151 -0.39 -13.78 -16.17
C ASP A 151 0.47 -12.96 -17.14
N HIS A 152 0.13 -11.68 -17.35
CA HIS A 152 0.94 -10.78 -18.14
C HIS A 152 2.37 -10.71 -17.59
N LEU A 153 3.37 -10.94 -18.45
CA LEU A 153 4.78 -10.93 -18.04
C LEU A 153 5.23 -9.59 -17.49
N GLY A 154 4.60 -8.49 -17.91
CA GLY A 154 4.80 -7.17 -17.31
C GLY A 154 4.40 -7.11 -15.83
N ASN A 155 3.47 -7.95 -15.38
CA ASN A 155 3.03 -8.08 -13.98
C ASN A 155 3.86 -9.09 -13.19
N ARG A 156 4.48 -10.07 -13.87
CA ARG A 156 5.43 -11.01 -13.26
C ARG A 156 6.83 -10.41 -13.14
N ARG A 157 7.54 -10.73 -12.05
CA ARG A 157 8.91 -10.28 -11.82
C ARG A 157 9.81 -11.46 -11.49
N ILE A 158 10.92 -11.58 -12.21
CA ILE A 158 11.97 -12.55 -11.90
C ILE A 158 12.87 -11.94 -10.82
N ARG A 159 13.03 -12.64 -9.70
CA ARG A 159 13.99 -12.26 -8.66
C ARG A 159 15.22 -13.15 -8.74
N SER A 160 16.39 -12.53 -8.86
CA SER A 160 17.66 -13.23 -8.84
C SER A 160 18.11 -13.54 -7.40
N VAL A 161 19.03 -14.48 -7.24
CA VAL A 161 19.58 -14.86 -5.92
C VAL A 161 20.14 -13.66 -5.16
N GLY A 162 20.78 -12.72 -5.86
CA GLY A 162 21.33 -11.50 -5.26
C GLY A 162 20.27 -10.61 -4.60
N GLU A 163 19.16 -10.35 -5.30
CA GLU A 163 18.06 -9.53 -4.76
C GLU A 163 17.36 -10.19 -3.56
N MET A 164 17.27 -11.52 -3.59
CA MET A 164 16.68 -12.28 -2.49
C MET A 164 17.60 -12.27 -1.26
N ALA A 165 18.91 -12.38 -1.48
CA ALA A 165 19.92 -12.26 -0.42
C ALA A 165 19.94 -10.85 0.18
N GLU A 166 19.89 -9.81 -0.65
CA GLU A 166 19.85 -8.40 -0.23
C GLU A 166 18.64 -8.13 0.67
N ASN A 167 17.45 -8.57 0.27
CA ASN A 167 16.24 -8.38 1.07
C ASN A 167 16.34 -9.05 2.45
N GLN A 168 16.87 -10.27 2.53
CA GLN A 168 17.07 -10.94 3.82
C GLN A 168 18.18 -10.27 4.65
N PHE A 169 19.22 -9.76 3.99
CA PHE A 169 20.27 -9.00 4.66
C PHE A 169 19.72 -7.70 5.26
N ARG A 170 18.88 -6.96 4.52
CA ARG A 170 18.17 -5.77 5.00
C ARG A 170 17.32 -6.07 6.23
N VAL A 171 16.55 -7.15 6.22
CA VAL A 171 15.77 -7.61 7.40
C VAL A 171 16.69 -7.92 8.59
N GLY A 172 17.88 -8.47 8.34
CA GLY A 172 18.91 -8.68 9.35
C GLY A 172 19.43 -7.37 9.95
N LEU A 173 19.71 -6.37 9.10
CA LEU A 173 20.19 -5.05 9.52
C LEU A 173 19.15 -4.30 10.38
N VAL A 174 17.88 -4.30 9.99
CA VAL A 174 16.80 -3.65 10.78
C VAL A 174 16.72 -4.23 12.21
N ARG A 175 16.97 -5.54 12.37
CA ARG A 175 17.02 -6.17 13.70
C ARG A 175 18.23 -5.74 14.52
N VAL A 176 19.40 -5.59 13.87
CA VAL A 176 20.61 -5.12 14.53
C VAL A 176 20.45 -3.65 14.92
N GLU A 177 19.92 -2.81 14.03
CA GLU A 177 19.64 -1.40 14.29
C GLU A 177 18.73 -1.23 15.51
N ARG A 178 17.64 -2.01 15.60
CA ARG A 178 16.76 -1.97 16.77
C ARG A 178 17.49 -2.33 18.06
N ALA A 179 18.29 -3.40 18.06
CA ALA A 179 19.06 -3.81 19.24
C ALA A 179 20.13 -2.76 19.64
N VAL A 180 20.73 -2.09 18.65
CA VAL A 180 21.68 -0.99 18.86
C VAL A 180 20.98 0.22 19.46
N LYS A 181 19.83 0.65 18.91
CA LYS A 181 19.02 1.76 19.45
C LYS A 181 18.56 1.50 20.89
N GLU A 182 18.09 0.29 21.18
CA GLU A 182 17.69 -0.10 22.54
C GLU A 182 18.87 -0.05 23.52
N ARG A 183 20.06 -0.49 23.11
CA ARG A 183 21.28 -0.44 23.94
C ARG A 183 21.81 0.98 24.15
N LEU A 184 21.75 1.84 23.13
CA LEU A 184 22.14 3.25 23.25
C LEU A 184 21.23 4.02 24.21
N SER A 185 19.96 3.65 24.30
CA SER A 185 19.02 4.30 25.21
C SER A 185 19.23 3.94 26.68
N LEU A 186 19.87 2.81 26.97
CA LEU A 186 19.99 2.25 28.33
C LEU A 186 21.41 2.27 28.90
N GLY A 187 22.44 2.41 28.07
CA GLY A 187 23.82 2.26 28.50
C GLY A 187 24.55 3.60 28.70
N ASP A 188 25.49 3.60 29.63
CA ASP A 188 26.40 4.72 29.88
C ASP A 188 27.36 4.89 28.70
N LEU A 189 27.22 6.01 27.98
CA LEU A 189 27.92 6.31 26.73
C LEU A 189 29.46 6.27 26.86
N ASP A 190 29.99 6.49 28.07
CA ASP A 190 31.44 6.58 28.32
C ASP A 190 32.14 5.20 28.37
N THR A 191 31.40 4.11 28.53
CA THR A 191 31.98 2.75 28.66
C THR A 191 31.68 1.84 27.48
N LEU A 192 30.78 2.25 26.57
CA LEU A 192 30.31 1.42 25.47
C LEU A 192 31.25 1.50 24.26
N MET A 193 31.86 0.36 23.92
CA MET A 193 32.62 0.23 22.68
C MET A 193 31.71 -0.25 21.53
N PRO A 194 31.90 0.24 20.29
CA PRO A 194 31.05 -0.12 19.15
C PRO A 194 30.96 -1.63 18.85
N GLN A 195 32.01 -2.39 19.18
CA GLN A 195 32.05 -3.84 19.00
C GLN A 195 31.04 -4.59 19.90
N ASP A 196 30.73 -4.05 21.08
CA ASP A 196 29.80 -4.69 22.04
C ASP A 196 28.35 -4.51 21.61
N MET A 197 28.09 -3.53 20.74
CA MET A 197 26.78 -3.17 20.24
C MET A 197 26.33 -4.05 19.06
N ILE A 198 27.27 -4.53 18.26
CA ILE A 198 27.00 -5.27 17.02
C ILE A 198 26.98 -6.78 17.30
N ASN A 199 25.80 -7.40 17.18
CA ASN A 199 25.66 -8.85 17.24
C ASN A 199 25.51 -9.45 15.83
N ALA A 200 26.38 -10.38 15.46
CA ALA A 200 26.35 -11.05 14.14
C ALA A 200 25.32 -12.20 14.05
N LYS A 201 24.74 -12.66 15.16
CA LYS A 201 23.76 -13.77 15.16
C LYS A 201 22.51 -13.47 14.30
N PRO A 202 21.86 -12.29 14.37
CA PRO A 202 20.71 -11.98 13.53
C PRO A 202 21.03 -11.97 12.02
N ILE A 203 22.19 -11.45 11.65
CA ILE A 203 22.63 -11.37 10.25
C ILE A 203 22.95 -12.75 9.69
N SER A 204 23.75 -13.54 10.42
CA SER A 204 24.12 -14.90 10.01
C SER A 204 22.91 -15.84 9.91
N ALA A 205 21.91 -15.67 10.78
CA ALA A 205 20.65 -16.41 10.70
C ALA A 205 19.83 -16.05 9.45
N ALA A 206 19.77 -14.77 9.07
CA ALA A 206 19.08 -14.31 7.87
C ALA A 206 19.72 -14.87 6.60
N VAL A 207 21.06 -14.85 6.51
CA VAL A 207 21.80 -15.39 5.36
C VAL A 207 21.66 -16.91 5.26
N LYS A 208 21.78 -17.64 6.38
CA LYS A 208 21.58 -19.10 6.40
C LYS A 208 20.18 -19.50 5.93
N ARG A 209 19.17 -18.68 6.20
CA ARG A 209 17.77 -18.92 5.78
C ARG A 209 17.62 -18.91 4.25
N VAL A 210 18.26 -17.97 3.56
CA VAL A 210 18.25 -17.91 2.08
C VAL A 210 18.85 -19.17 1.48
N LEU A 211 20.00 -19.59 2.00
CA LEU A 211 20.78 -20.69 1.44
C LEU A 211 20.17 -22.08 1.71
N ARG A 212 19.46 -22.25 2.85
CA ARG A 212 18.95 -23.55 3.30
C ARG A 212 17.45 -23.77 3.13
N PHE A 213 16.62 -22.73 3.14
CA PHE A 213 15.17 -22.90 3.40
C PHE A 213 14.25 -22.28 2.34
N GLN A 214 14.74 -21.91 1.17
CA GLN A 214 13.86 -21.58 0.05
C GLN A 214 13.71 -22.75 -0.92
N PRO A 215 12.62 -23.55 -0.77
CA PRO A 215 12.39 -24.74 -1.59
C PRO A 215 12.21 -24.43 -3.09
N ALA A 216 12.03 -23.16 -3.47
CA ALA A 216 11.90 -22.74 -4.86
C ALA A 216 13.23 -22.35 -5.56
N VAL A 217 14.34 -22.22 -4.81
CA VAL A 217 15.62 -21.69 -5.37
C VAL A 217 16.79 -22.64 -5.11
N SER A 218 16.83 -23.28 -3.93
CA SER A 218 17.89 -24.23 -3.58
C SER A 218 17.42 -25.65 -3.90
N VAL A 219 17.44 -25.98 -5.19
CA VAL A 219 17.24 -27.36 -5.66
C VAL A 219 18.62 -28.00 -5.80
N TYR A 220 18.88 -29.07 -5.04
CA TYR A 220 20.03 -29.93 -5.30
C TYR A 220 19.83 -30.59 -6.68
N GLY A 221 20.48 -30.05 -7.70
CA GLY A 221 20.41 -30.61 -9.05
C GLY A 221 21.12 -31.97 -9.12
N PRO A 222 20.63 -32.93 -9.93
CA PRO A 222 21.29 -34.21 -10.12
C PRO A 222 22.69 -34.01 -10.74
N GLU A 223 23.72 -34.48 -10.05
CA GLU A 223 25.13 -34.26 -10.42
C GLU A 223 25.52 -34.90 -11.76
N THR A 224 24.73 -35.84 -12.27
CA THR A 224 25.03 -36.66 -13.46
C THR A 224 24.87 -35.96 -14.81
N THR A 225 24.26 -34.76 -14.89
CA THR A 225 24.02 -34.08 -16.19
C THR A 225 24.72 -32.70 -16.31
N ARG A 226 25.71 -32.41 -15.46
CA ARG A 226 26.30 -31.07 -15.35
C ARG A 226 27.15 -30.64 -16.56
N CYS A 227 27.67 -31.58 -17.36
CA CYS A 227 28.57 -31.27 -18.49
C CYS A 227 27.85 -30.79 -19.77
N LEU A 228 26.59 -31.17 -20.00
CA LEU A 228 25.90 -30.86 -21.27
C LEU A 228 25.30 -29.44 -21.33
N ARG A 229 25.17 -28.74 -20.21
CA ARG A 229 24.46 -27.44 -20.15
C ARG A 229 25.32 -26.18 -20.06
N LEU A 230 26.63 -26.29 -19.82
CA LEU A 230 27.51 -25.13 -19.65
C LEU A 230 28.45 -24.87 -20.84
N ARG A 231 28.35 -25.65 -21.93
CA ARG A 231 29.27 -25.58 -23.08
C ARG A 231 28.79 -24.76 -24.30
N THR A 232 27.65 -24.06 -24.23
CA THR A 232 27.14 -23.32 -25.41
C THR A 232 27.53 -21.84 -25.48
N ASN A 233 28.31 -21.29 -24.55
CA ASN A 233 28.71 -19.87 -24.58
C ASN A 233 30.23 -19.64 -24.46
N VAL A 234 31.00 -20.29 -25.33
CA VAL A 234 32.35 -19.81 -25.68
C VAL A 234 32.53 -19.93 -27.19
N VAL A 235 32.00 -18.96 -27.94
CA VAL A 235 32.49 -18.70 -29.29
C VAL A 235 33.78 -17.89 -29.12
N SER A 236 34.91 -18.55 -29.28
CA SER A 236 36.22 -17.92 -29.43
C SER A 236 36.33 -17.23 -30.81
N PRO A 237 37.01 -16.08 -30.91
CA PRO A 237 37.21 -15.36 -32.16
C PRO A 237 38.32 -16.01 -33.00
N HIS A 238 38.31 -15.71 -34.31
CA HIS A 238 39.26 -16.11 -35.37
C HIS A 238 38.91 -17.34 -36.20
N SER A 239 38.23 -17.09 -37.32
CA SER A 239 38.74 -17.44 -38.65
C SER A 239 37.80 -16.90 -39.74
N ALA A 240 38.11 -15.73 -40.27
CA ALA A 240 37.57 -15.25 -41.54
C ALA A 240 38.72 -14.62 -42.34
N GLN A 241 39.42 -15.47 -43.09
CA GLN A 241 40.07 -15.08 -44.33
C GLN A 241 39.32 -15.75 -45.48
N ALA A 242 39.24 -15.01 -46.58
CA ALA A 242 38.90 -15.39 -47.95
C ALA A 242 37.59 -14.81 -48.51
N VAL A 243 37.82 -13.94 -49.50
CA VAL A 243 36.97 -13.30 -50.52
C VAL A 243 36.29 -12.00 -50.12
#